data_AF-A0A6I4UTV8-F1
#
_entry.id   AF-A0A6I4UTV8-F1
#
_cell.length_a   1.000
_cell.length_b   1.000
_cell.length_c   1.000
_cell.angle_alpha   90.00
_cell.angle_beta   90.00
_cell.angle_gamma   90.00
#
_symmetry.space_group_name_H-M   'P 1'
#
loop_
_entity.id
_entity.type
_entity.pdbx_description
1 polymer ?
#
loop_
_entity_poly.entity_id
_entity_poly.type
_entity_poly.pdbx_seq_one_letter_code
_entity_poly.pdbx_strand_id
1 'polypeptide(L)'
;MYYTTERPFTGEPLLGPTTHRARVRAETFLTATGVMLDTSAPRDNAMLTECYVAPYGGFVLAATCCDRPLLYPEGELIGDATGHDVTILRFHPLRGTSFDILPYGSERWLCRYLAWRRRSGNLWLIPSAVKAPYVRVCGWGLELVDTAPFDSEGERNAGIILAIDNPSFEGRI
;
A
#
# COMPACT_ATOMS: atom_id res chain seq x y z
N MET A 1 29.07 -6.06 -5.68
CA MET A 1 28.72 -6.57 -7.02
C MET A 1 27.27 -6.19 -7.25
N TYR A 2 27.04 -5.06 -7.92
CA TYR A 2 25.70 -4.52 -8.13
C TYR A 2 25.12 -5.21 -9.36
N TYR A 3 24.06 -6.00 -9.16
CA TYR A 3 23.22 -6.42 -10.29
C TYR A 3 22.26 -5.29 -10.57
N THR A 4 22.68 -4.36 -11.42
CA THR A 4 21.79 -3.40 -12.04
C THR A 4 20.95 -4.20 -13.05
N THR A 5 19.76 -4.64 -12.68
CA THR A 5 18.72 -4.93 -13.67
C THR A 5 18.17 -3.59 -14.17
N GLU A 6 18.99 -2.86 -14.92
CA GLU A 6 18.50 -1.83 -15.81
C GLU A 6 17.63 -2.56 -16.84
N ARG A 7 16.33 -2.63 -16.58
CA ARG A 7 15.40 -2.79 -17.69
C ARG A 7 15.51 -1.48 -18.47
N PRO A 8 15.98 -1.51 -19.73
CA PRO A 8 15.92 -0.30 -20.54
C PRO A 8 14.46 0.18 -20.53
N PHE A 9 14.24 1.50 -20.49
CA PHE A 9 12.93 2.14 -20.64
C PHE A 9 12.35 1.81 -22.04
N THR A 10 11.99 0.55 -22.30
CA THR A 10 11.51 0.05 -23.60
C THR A 10 10.01 0.25 -23.79
N GLY A 11 9.38 1.09 -22.96
CA GLY A 11 7.92 1.23 -22.93
C GLY A 11 7.20 0.04 -22.31
N GLU A 12 7.94 -0.92 -21.75
CA GLU A 12 7.36 -2.00 -20.94
C GLU A 12 6.94 -1.48 -19.56
N PRO A 13 5.87 -2.04 -18.97
CA PRO A 13 5.44 -1.66 -17.64
C PRO A 13 6.51 -2.04 -16.62
N LEU A 14 6.78 -1.12 -15.70
CA LEU A 14 7.79 -1.32 -14.66
C LEU A 14 7.40 -2.47 -13.72
N LEU A 15 6.11 -2.58 -13.43
CA LEU A 15 5.53 -3.68 -12.67
C LEU A 15 4.86 -4.67 -13.63
N GLY A 16 5.07 -5.97 -13.39
CA GLY A 16 4.35 -7.02 -14.12
C GLY A 16 2.91 -7.19 -13.61
N PRO A 17 2.03 -7.83 -14.40
CA PRO A 17 0.65 -8.11 -14.01
C PRO A 17 0.56 -8.86 -12.69
N THR A 18 -0.35 -8.42 -11.82
CA THR A 18 -0.58 -9.07 -10.52
C THR A 18 -1.66 -10.14 -10.59
N THR A 19 -1.76 -10.97 -9.55
CA THR A 19 -2.81 -11.98 -9.47
C THR A 19 -4.16 -11.35 -9.18
N HIS A 20 -5.25 -11.99 -9.65
CA HIS A 20 -6.61 -11.55 -9.34
C HIS A 20 -6.86 -11.39 -7.82
N ARG A 21 -6.27 -12.26 -6.99
CA ARG A 21 -6.42 -12.17 -5.53
C ARG A 21 -5.84 -10.87 -4.98
N ALA A 22 -4.61 -10.52 -5.33
CA ALA A 22 -3.98 -9.28 -4.88
C ALA A 22 -4.72 -8.05 -5.42
N ARG A 23 -5.10 -8.07 -6.70
CA ARG A 23 -5.86 -7.00 -7.36
C ARG A 23 -7.16 -6.65 -6.62
N VAL A 24 -7.97 -7.65 -6.31
CA VAL A 24 -9.25 -7.43 -5.60
C VAL A 24 -9.03 -6.83 -4.21
N ARG A 25 -7.97 -7.23 -3.48
CA ARG A 25 -7.66 -6.60 -2.17
C ARG A 25 -7.25 -5.14 -2.34
N ALA A 26 -6.49 -4.80 -3.38
CA ALA A 26 -6.13 -3.41 -3.66
C ALA A 26 -7.35 -2.56 -4.00
N GLU A 27 -8.24 -3.06 -4.86
CA GLU A 27 -9.47 -2.36 -5.22
C GLU A 27 -10.38 -2.14 -4.01
N THR A 28 -10.56 -3.16 -3.16
CA THR A 28 -11.36 -2.99 -1.94
C THR A 28 -10.67 -2.11 -0.90
N PHE A 29 -9.34 -2.16 -0.79
CA PHE A 29 -8.59 -1.23 0.06
C PHE A 29 -8.85 0.21 -0.39
N LEU A 30 -8.61 0.52 -1.67
CA LEU A 30 -8.85 1.85 -2.24
C LEU A 30 -10.30 2.32 -2.06
N THR A 31 -11.27 1.41 -2.23
CA THR A 31 -12.68 1.71 -1.98
C THR A 31 -12.90 2.12 -0.52
N ALA A 32 -12.30 1.40 0.43
CA ALA A 32 -12.40 1.71 1.86
C ALA A 32 -11.66 3.00 2.25
N THR A 33 -10.65 3.43 1.49
CA THR A 33 -9.98 4.72 1.69
C THR A 33 -10.81 5.92 1.22
N GLY A 34 -11.75 5.71 0.28
CA GLY A 34 -12.55 6.79 -0.31
C GLY A 34 -11.74 7.78 -1.18
N VAL A 35 -10.51 7.44 -1.58
CA VAL A 35 -9.68 8.31 -2.43
C VAL A 35 -10.18 8.34 -3.86
N MET A 36 -9.97 9.47 -4.53
CA MET A 36 -10.19 9.57 -5.97
C MET A 36 -8.99 9.04 -6.74
N LEU A 37 -9.25 8.14 -7.68
CA LEU A 37 -8.23 7.56 -8.54
C LEU A 37 -8.10 8.33 -9.86
N ASP A 38 -6.86 8.55 -10.29
CA ASP A 38 -6.56 8.95 -11.66
C ASP A 38 -6.52 7.70 -12.55
N THR A 39 -7.55 7.56 -13.38
CA THR A 39 -7.67 6.44 -14.33
C THR A 39 -6.96 6.68 -15.66
N SER A 40 -6.49 7.92 -15.90
CA SER A 40 -5.71 8.30 -17.08
C SER A 40 -4.21 8.09 -16.87
N ALA A 41 -3.68 8.33 -15.67
CA ALA A 41 -2.23 8.17 -15.41
C ALA A 41 -1.64 6.82 -15.83
N PRO A 42 -2.29 5.65 -15.59
CA PRO A 42 -1.80 4.35 -16.07
C PRO A 42 -1.81 4.18 -17.60
N ARG A 43 -2.60 4.99 -18.32
CA ARG A 43 -2.70 4.98 -19.80
C ARG A 43 -1.66 5.89 -20.43
N ASP A 44 -1.41 7.04 -19.80
CA ASP A 44 -0.52 8.08 -20.32
C ASP A 44 0.94 7.82 -19.93
N ASN A 45 1.17 7.01 -18.89
CA ASN A 45 2.50 6.60 -18.45
C ASN A 45 2.58 5.08 -18.28
N ALA A 46 3.27 4.41 -19.21
CA ALA A 46 3.46 2.96 -19.21
C ALA A 46 4.09 2.42 -17.91
N MET A 47 4.86 3.24 -17.19
CA MET A 47 5.43 2.87 -15.89
C MET A 47 4.35 2.54 -14.85
N LEU A 48 3.18 3.18 -14.96
CA LEU A 48 2.09 3.13 -13.99
C LEU A 48 0.96 2.17 -14.40
N THR A 49 1.11 1.41 -15.49
CA THR A 49 0.04 0.55 -16.04
C THR A 49 -0.52 -0.48 -15.04
N GLU A 50 0.29 -0.95 -14.10
CA GLU A 50 -0.12 -1.89 -13.03
C GLU A 50 -0.23 -1.22 -11.65
N CYS A 51 -0.38 0.10 -11.63
CA CYS A 51 -0.55 0.91 -10.43
C CYS A 51 -1.92 1.55 -10.36
N TYR A 52 -2.37 1.84 -9.14
CA TYR A 52 -3.48 2.73 -8.87
C TYR A 52 -2.92 4.06 -8.36
N VAL A 53 -3.24 5.15 -9.04
CA VAL A 53 -2.72 6.48 -8.71
C VAL A 53 -3.82 7.27 -8.01
N ALA A 54 -3.57 7.71 -6.78
CA ALA A 54 -4.46 8.59 -6.03
C ALA A 54 -3.81 9.99 -5.92
N PRO A 55 -3.93 10.85 -6.96
CA PRO A 55 -3.13 12.07 -7.04
C PRO A 55 -3.43 13.05 -5.91
N TYR A 56 -4.71 13.25 -5.56
CA TYR A 56 -5.09 14.10 -4.42
C TYR A 56 -4.81 13.45 -3.07
N GLY A 57 -4.66 12.12 -3.05
CA GLY A 57 -4.16 11.38 -1.91
C GLY A 57 -2.63 11.36 -1.82
N GLY A 58 -1.91 11.90 -2.81
CA GLY A 58 -0.46 11.91 -2.81
C GLY A 58 0.21 10.53 -2.75
N PHE A 59 -0.46 9.45 -3.16
CA PHE A 59 0.14 8.11 -3.15
C PHE A 59 -0.17 7.28 -4.40
N VAL A 60 0.72 6.34 -4.69
CA VAL A 60 0.57 5.29 -5.69
C VAL A 60 0.50 3.94 -4.99
N LEU A 61 -0.47 3.12 -5.37
CA LEU A 61 -0.64 1.76 -4.84
C LEU A 61 -0.30 0.73 -5.92
N ALA A 62 0.62 -0.16 -5.60
CA ALA A 62 0.86 -1.40 -6.33
C ALA A 62 0.37 -2.61 -5.51
N ALA A 63 -0.03 -3.68 -6.18
CA ALA A 63 -0.50 -4.91 -5.53
C ALA A 63 0.30 -6.12 -6.00
N THR A 64 0.70 -7.00 -5.07
CA THR A 64 1.49 -8.18 -5.40
C THR A 64 1.23 -9.35 -4.47
N CYS A 65 1.53 -10.57 -4.94
CA CYS A 65 1.65 -11.76 -4.10
C CYS A 65 3.12 -12.13 -3.81
N CYS A 66 4.07 -11.39 -4.38
CA CYS A 66 5.49 -11.64 -4.18
C CYS A 66 5.92 -11.31 -2.75
N ASP A 67 6.80 -12.13 -2.19
CA ASP A 67 7.45 -11.84 -0.92
C ASP A 67 8.44 -10.67 -1.07
N ARG A 68 8.72 -10.03 0.07
CA ARG A 68 9.74 -8.97 0.17
C ARG A 68 11.13 -9.58 -0.10
N PRO A 69 12.07 -8.83 -0.73
CA PRO A 69 12.01 -7.40 -1.06
C PRO A 69 11.57 -7.10 -2.50
N LEU A 70 10.97 -8.05 -3.23
CA LEU A 70 10.59 -7.85 -4.64
C LEU A 70 9.65 -6.64 -4.78
N LEU A 71 9.86 -5.83 -5.82
CA LEU A 71 9.16 -4.57 -6.13
C LEU A 71 9.62 -3.32 -5.34
N TYR A 72 10.63 -3.41 -4.47
CA TYR A 72 11.18 -2.21 -3.81
C TYR A 72 11.91 -1.28 -4.78
N PRO A 73 12.85 -1.75 -5.62
CA PRO A 73 13.51 -0.88 -6.60
C PRO A 73 12.51 -0.23 -7.56
N GLU A 74 11.53 -0.99 -8.04
CA GLU A 74 10.47 -0.48 -8.90
C GLU A 74 9.59 0.56 -8.16
N GLY A 75 9.29 0.32 -6.89
CA GLY A 75 8.56 1.27 -6.05
C GLY A 75 9.34 2.57 -5.83
N GLU A 76 10.65 2.50 -5.62
CA GLU A 76 11.52 3.69 -5.49
C GLU A 76 11.49 4.53 -6.77
N LEU A 77 11.65 3.89 -7.94
CA LEU A 77 11.56 4.57 -9.24
C LEU A 77 10.19 5.22 -9.47
N ILE A 78 9.09 4.57 -9.06
CA ILE A 78 7.75 5.15 -9.13
C ILE A 78 7.63 6.37 -8.22
N GLY A 79 8.14 6.29 -6.99
CA GLY A 79 8.12 7.40 -6.04
C GLY A 79 8.86 8.62 -6.58
N ASP A 80 10.07 8.41 -7.10
CA ASP A 80 10.89 9.46 -7.71
C ASP A 80 10.21 10.08 -8.93
N ALA A 81 9.61 9.26 -9.80
CA ALA A 81 8.98 9.74 -11.02
C ALA A 81 7.65 10.47 -10.78
N THR A 82 6.93 10.13 -9.71
CA THR A 82 5.58 10.66 -9.45
C THR A 82 5.53 11.73 -8.37
N GLY A 83 6.54 11.81 -7.50
CA GLY A 83 6.51 12.74 -6.37
C GLY A 83 5.51 12.32 -5.27
N HIS A 84 5.16 11.04 -5.22
CA HIS A 84 4.13 10.51 -4.33
C HIS A 84 4.69 9.45 -3.37
N ASP A 85 3.98 9.21 -2.27
CA ASP A 85 4.20 8.03 -1.44
C ASP A 85 3.92 6.77 -2.25
N VAL A 86 4.71 5.73 -2.06
CA VAL A 86 4.47 4.43 -2.72
C VAL A 86 4.04 3.40 -1.71
N THR A 87 2.87 2.82 -1.93
CA THR A 87 2.36 1.71 -1.13
C THR A 87 2.37 0.42 -1.95
N ILE A 88 2.94 -0.64 -1.40
CA ILE A 88 2.87 -1.99 -1.95
C ILE A 88 1.98 -2.82 -1.04
N LEU A 89 0.78 -3.15 -1.54
CA LEU A 89 -0.09 -4.14 -0.93
C LEU A 89 0.42 -5.54 -1.30
N ARG A 90 0.73 -6.33 -0.27
CA ARG A 90 1.18 -7.71 -0.41
C ARG A 90 0.16 -8.68 0.14
N PHE A 91 -0.35 -9.56 -0.70
CA PHE A 91 -1.29 -10.60 -0.31
C PHE A 91 -0.60 -11.96 -0.19
N HIS A 92 -0.81 -12.64 0.94
CA HIS A 92 -0.37 -14.02 1.17
C HIS A 92 -1.56 -14.89 1.62
N PRO A 93 -1.76 -16.09 1.04
CA PRO A 93 -2.97 -16.89 1.29
C PRO A 93 -3.16 -17.33 2.75
N LEU A 94 -2.08 -17.43 3.53
CA LEU A 94 -2.15 -17.83 4.96
C LEU A 94 -1.97 -16.66 5.94
N ARG A 95 -1.38 -15.55 5.48
CA ARG A 95 -1.00 -14.42 6.36
C ARG A 95 -1.88 -13.20 6.13
N GLY A 96 -2.62 -13.18 5.02
CA GLY A 96 -3.45 -12.07 4.61
C GLY A 96 -2.67 -10.96 3.93
N THR A 97 -3.24 -9.77 4.00
CA THR A 97 -2.71 -8.55 3.42
C THR A 97 -1.78 -7.85 4.39
N SER A 98 -0.64 -7.41 3.88
CA SER A 98 0.26 -6.47 4.56
C SER A 98 0.65 -5.36 3.59
N PHE A 99 1.16 -4.27 4.13
CA PHE A 99 1.52 -3.08 3.36
C PHE A 99 2.98 -2.74 3.62
N ASP A 100 3.68 -2.34 2.57
CA ASP A 100 4.95 -1.64 2.67
C ASP A 100 4.76 -0.25 2.09
N ILE A 101 5.29 0.77 2.77
CA ILE A 101 5.08 2.17 2.40
C ILE A 101 6.44 2.83 2.27
N LEU A 102 6.70 3.51 1.17
CA LEU A 102 7.83 4.40 0.97
C LEU A 102 7.28 5.82 0.98
N PRO A 103 7.43 6.56 2.09
CA PRO A 103 7.09 7.98 2.11
C PRO A 103 7.91 8.75 1.08
N TYR A 104 7.31 9.71 0.40
CA TYR A 104 8.00 10.55 -0.56
C TYR A 104 9.20 11.26 0.08
N GLY A 105 10.34 11.22 -0.60
CA GLY A 105 11.61 11.77 -0.10
C GLY A 105 12.29 10.95 1.00
N SER A 106 11.76 9.78 1.37
CA SER A 106 12.41 8.83 2.28
C SER A 106 13.24 7.79 1.51
N GLU A 107 14.39 7.41 2.06
CA GLU A 107 15.17 6.25 1.58
C GLU A 107 14.75 4.94 2.28
N ARG A 108 13.80 5.02 3.21
CA ARG A 108 13.44 3.90 4.09
C ARG A 108 11.99 3.48 3.92
N TRP A 109 11.83 2.21 3.55
CA TRP A 109 10.55 1.51 3.57
C TRP A 109 10.03 1.28 5.01
N LEU A 110 8.76 1.61 5.21
CA LEU A 110 7.93 1.23 6.34
C LEU A 110 7.31 -0.13 6.03
N CYS A 111 7.87 -1.21 6.58
CA CYS A 111 7.52 -2.57 6.17
C CYS A 111 6.50 -3.26 7.09
N ARG A 112 5.72 -4.18 6.51
CA ARG A 112 4.83 -5.12 7.23
C ARG A 112 3.72 -4.46 8.05
N TYR A 113 3.20 -3.36 7.54
CA TYR A 113 2.05 -2.71 8.12
C TYR A 113 0.79 -3.55 7.89
N LEU A 114 -0.15 -3.49 8.83
CA LEU A 114 -1.43 -4.18 8.77
C LEU A 114 -2.55 -3.16 8.73
N ALA A 115 -3.61 -3.44 7.97
CA ALA A 115 -4.80 -2.63 8.03
C ALA A 115 -5.49 -2.78 9.39
N TRP A 116 -6.01 -1.68 9.92
CA TRP A 116 -6.74 -1.63 11.18
C TRP A 116 -7.85 -0.58 11.09
N ARG A 117 -9.04 -0.86 11.64
CA ARG A 117 -10.16 0.09 11.59
C ARG A 117 -11.21 -0.19 12.67
N ARG A 118 -11.64 0.85 13.39
CA ARG A 118 -12.92 0.88 14.11
C ARG A 118 -14.08 0.95 13.14
N ARG A 119 -15.23 0.37 13.47
CA ARG A 119 -16.49 0.44 12.74
C ARG A 119 -16.84 1.90 12.49
N SER A 120 -17.03 2.25 11.22
CA SER A 120 -17.29 3.63 10.77
C SER A 120 -16.16 4.64 11.08
N GLY A 121 -14.99 4.18 11.54
CA GLY A 121 -13.81 5.01 11.75
C GLY A 121 -12.95 5.16 10.50
N ASN A 122 -11.84 5.88 10.62
CA ASN A 122 -10.84 5.97 9.56
C ASN A 122 -10.09 4.64 9.42
N LEU A 123 -9.61 4.36 8.20
CA LEU A 123 -8.70 3.24 7.96
C LEU A 123 -7.29 3.64 8.39
N TRP A 124 -6.62 2.72 9.08
CA TRP A 124 -5.24 2.89 9.52
C TRP A 124 -4.37 1.75 8.98
N LEU A 125 -3.11 2.05 8.75
CA LEU A 125 -2.05 1.06 8.61
C LEU A 125 -1.22 1.12 9.88
N ILE A 126 -1.22 0.04 10.66
CA ILE A 126 -0.52 -0.04 11.93
C ILE A 126 0.76 -0.89 11.76
N PRO A 127 1.85 -0.52 12.43
CA PRO A 127 3.09 -1.27 12.31
C PRO A 127 2.99 -2.64 13.00
N SER A 128 3.70 -3.62 12.44
CA SER A 128 3.95 -4.89 13.13
C SER A 128 5.04 -4.77 14.20
N ALA A 129 5.86 -3.73 14.15
CA ALA A 129 6.96 -3.48 15.09
C ALA A 129 6.63 -2.34 16.06
N VAL A 130 7.13 -2.44 17.29
CA VAL A 130 6.76 -1.59 18.44
C VAL A 130 7.27 -0.13 18.34
N LYS A 131 8.14 0.21 17.37
CA LYS A 131 8.80 1.53 17.27
C LYS A 131 8.71 2.15 15.88
N ALA A 132 7.55 2.06 15.24
CA ALA A 132 7.31 2.69 13.95
C ALA A 132 6.04 3.55 14.03
N PRO A 133 5.93 4.63 13.24
CA PRO A 133 4.74 5.46 13.23
C PRO A 133 3.53 4.68 12.74
N TYR A 134 2.34 5.08 13.15
CA TYR A 134 1.08 4.65 12.56
C TYR A 134 0.81 5.46 11.30
N VAL A 135 0.07 4.92 10.35
CA VAL A 135 -0.34 5.65 9.15
C VAL A 135 -1.85 5.77 9.14
N ARG A 136 -2.36 7.00 9.23
CA ARG A 136 -3.77 7.28 9.02
C ARG A 136 -4.03 7.42 7.52
N VAL A 137 -4.96 6.65 6.99
CA VAL A 137 -5.38 6.77 5.59
C VAL A 137 -6.55 7.74 5.52
N CYS A 138 -6.34 8.87 4.86
CA CYS A 138 -7.30 9.96 4.70
C CYS A 138 -7.57 10.23 3.22
N GLY A 139 -8.64 10.97 2.91
CA GLY A 139 -8.94 11.38 1.53
C GLY A 139 -7.85 12.24 0.86
N TRP A 140 -6.99 12.87 1.67
CA TRP A 140 -5.84 13.68 1.26
C TRP A 140 -4.50 12.93 1.31
N GLY A 141 -4.49 11.66 1.75
CA GLY A 141 -3.32 10.81 1.66
C GLY A 141 -2.97 9.98 2.89
N LEU A 142 -1.68 9.65 2.98
CA LEU A 142 -1.09 8.84 4.04
C LEU A 142 -0.41 9.77 5.05
N GLU A 143 -0.94 9.80 6.27
CA GLU A 143 -0.42 10.66 7.32
C GLU A 143 0.29 9.83 8.39
N LEU A 144 1.57 10.12 8.63
CA LEU A 144 2.32 9.50 9.72
C LEU A 144 1.92 10.11 11.07
N VAL A 145 1.53 9.26 12.01
CA VAL A 145 1.04 9.65 13.33
C VAL A 145 1.76 8.81 14.40
N ASP A 146 2.29 9.46 15.42
CA ASP A 146 3.01 8.77 16.52
C ASP A 146 2.07 8.16 17.57
N THR A 147 0.83 8.63 17.62
CA THR A 147 -0.19 8.14 18.55
C THR A 147 -0.95 6.96 17.97
N ALA A 148 -1.08 5.88 18.75
CA ALA A 148 -1.83 4.69 18.36
C ALA A 148 -3.33 5.00 18.17
N PRO A 149 -4.01 4.35 17.20
CA PRO A 149 -5.44 4.54 17.00
C PRO A 149 -6.31 3.67 17.93
N PHE A 150 -5.69 2.94 18.88
CA PHE A 150 -6.32 2.02 19.81
C PHE A 150 -5.84 2.29 21.24
N ASP A 151 -6.69 1.98 22.22
CA ASP A 151 -6.47 2.23 23.64
C ASP A 151 -5.83 1.02 24.36
N SER A 152 -5.87 -0.17 23.73
CA SER A 152 -5.33 -1.40 24.30
C SER A 152 -4.85 -2.40 23.24
N GLU A 153 -4.04 -3.38 23.66
CA GLU A 153 -3.62 -4.48 22.78
C GLU A 153 -4.81 -5.37 22.35
N GLY A 154 -5.81 -5.55 23.23
CA GLY A 154 -7.03 -6.28 22.89
C GLY A 154 -7.79 -5.60 21.75
N GLU A 155 -7.93 -4.28 21.82
CA GLU A 155 -8.55 -3.49 20.77
C GLU A 155 -7.72 -3.47 19.48
N ARG A 156 -6.40 -3.34 19.60
CA ARG A 156 -5.47 -3.48 18.47
C ARG A 156 -5.76 -4.78 17.73
N ASN A 157 -5.74 -5.91 18.43
CA ASN A 157 -5.89 -7.23 17.82
C ASN A 157 -7.29 -7.43 17.22
N ALA A 158 -8.33 -6.92 17.87
CA ALA A 158 -9.70 -7.04 17.38
C ALA A 158 -9.96 -6.19 16.12
N GLY A 159 -9.27 -5.06 15.96
CA GLY A 159 -9.43 -4.19 14.79
C GLY A 159 -8.51 -4.51 13.60
N ILE A 160 -7.57 -5.46 13.73
CA ILE A 160 -6.70 -5.88 12.62
C ILE A 160 -7.52 -6.53 11.51
N ILE A 161 -7.25 -6.12 10.28
CA ILE A 161 -7.89 -6.63 9.07
C ILE A 161 -6.85 -7.33 8.21
N LEU A 162 -6.96 -8.66 8.11
CA LEU A 162 -6.05 -9.47 7.29
C LEU A 162 -6.57 -9.73 5.88
N ALA A 163 -7.86 -9.57 5.60
CA ALA A 163 -8.46 -9.79 4.28
C ALA A 163 -8.06 -11.13 3.59
N ILE A 164 -7.92 -12.20 4.38
CA ILE A 164 -7.48 -13.54 3.92
C ILE A 164 -8.52 -14.13 2.97
N ASP A 165 -9.71 -14.44 3.49
CA ASP A 165 -10.79 -15.06 2.72
C ASP A 165 -11.67 -14.00 2.07
N ASN A 166 -12.19 -13.07 2.87
CA ASN A 166 -13.01 -11.96 2.41
C ASN A 166 -12.14 -10.72 2.15
N PRO A 167 -12.06 -10.22 0.90
CA PRO A 167 -11.40 -8.96 0.60
C PRO A 167 -12.27 -7.80 1.09
N SER A 168 -12.14 -7.44 2.37
CA SER A 168 -12.86 -6.33 2.97
C SER A 168 -11.95 -5.58 3.94
N PHE A 169 -12.00 -4.26 3.86
CA PHE A 169 -11.28 -3.32 4.74
C PHE A 169 -12.24 -2.49 5.59
N GLU A 170 -13.45 -3.02 5.80
CA GLU A 170 -14.41 -2.47 6.75
C GLU A 170 -14.06 -2.90 8.18
N GLY A 171 -14.08 -1.94 9.10
CA GLY A 171 -13.84 -2.20 10.52
C GLY A 171 -14.97 -3.02 11.14
N ARG A 172 -14.62 -3.94 12.04
CA ARG A 172 -15.58 -4.84 12.71
C ARG A 172 -15.83 -4.51 14.18
N ILE A 173 -15.03 -3.62 14.77
CA ILE A 173 -15.07 -3.26 16.19
C ILE A 173 -15.72 -1.91 16.44
#